data_AF-T1D8G9-F1
#
_entry.id   AF-T1D8G9-F1
#
_cell.length_a   1.000
_cell.length_b   1.000
_cell.length_c   1.000
_cell.angle_alpha   90.00
_cell.angle_beta   90.00
_cell.angle_gamma   90.00
#
_symmetry.space_group_name_H-M   'P 1'
#
loop_
_entity.id
_entity.type
_entity.pdbx_description
1 polymer ?
#
loop_
_entity_poly.entity_id
_entity_poly.type
_entity_poly.pdbx_seq_one_letter_code
_entity_poly.pdbx_strand_id
1 'polypeptide(L)' 'MTISDRNEGWRESLAAARDAVALTNPLQVSGQLVKATGLVMEAVGLRLPVGSTCVIELPHHRIEAEVVGFAGER' A
#
# COMPACT_ATOMS: atom_id res chain seq x y z
N MET A 1 23.85 21.87 21.64
CA MET A 1 22.81 21.79 20.60
C MET A 1 22.15 23.16 20.53
N THR A 2 22.65 23.99 19.62
CA THR A 2 22.18 25.37 19.44
C THR A 2 20.91 25.38 18.58
N ILE A 3 20.18 26.51 18.55
CA ILE A 3 18.99 26.66 17.71
C ILE A 3 19.30 26.45 16.21
N SER A 4 20.54 26.73 15.79
CA SER A 4 21.00 26.53 14.40
C SER A 4 21.05 25.05 14.01
N ASP A 5 21.58 24.18 14.87
CA ASP A 5 21.68 22.73 14.62
C ASP A 5 20.29 22.09 14.45
N ARG A 6 19.30 22.58 15.21
CA ARG A 6 17.91 22.12 15.11
C ARG A 6 17.27 22.53 13.78
N ASN A 7 17.53 23.76 13.33
CA ASN A 7 16.99 24.25 12.06
C ASN A 7 17.55 23.49 10.86
N GLU A 8 18.82 23.10 10.90
CA GLU A 8 19.45 22.27 9.86
C GLU A 8 18.82 20.88 9.79
N GLY A 9 18.68 20.18 10.92
CA GLY A 9 18.02 18.87 10.96
C GLY A 9 16.56 18.88 10.49
N TRP A 10 15.81 19.95 10.77
CA TRP A 10 14.46 20.12 10.22
C TRP A 10 14.46 20.33 8.70
N ARG A 11 15.43 21.07 8.16
CA ARG A 11 15.55 21.28 6.71
C ARG A 11 15.87 20.00 5.97
N GLU A 12 16.77 19.18 6.51
CA GLU A 12 17.08 17.87 5.95
C GLU A 12 15.86 16.93 5.99
N SER A 13 15.17 16.87 7.13
CA SER A 13 13.96 16.06 7.29
C SER A 13 12.86 16.46 6.31
N LEU A 14 12.64 17.77 6.12
CA LEU A 14 11.65 18.29 5.16
C LEU A 14 12.05 18.03 3.71
N ALA A 15 13.35 18.14 3.38
CA ALA A 15 13.85 17.81 2.05
C ALA A 15 13.63 16.32 1.74
N ALA A 16 13.99 15.43 2.66
CA ALA A 16 13.78 13.98 2.52
C ALA A 16 12.27 13.65 2.38
N ALA A 17 11.41 14.27 3.18
CA ALA A 17 9.96 14.07 3.08
C ALA A 17 9.40 14.53 1.73
N ARG A 18 9.86 15.67 1.20
CA ARG A 18 9.45 16.18 -0.11
C ARG A 18 9.85 15.22 -1.22
N ASP A 19 11.08 14.72 -1.19
CA ASP A 19 11.60 13.79 -2.20
C ASP A 19 10.85 12.44 -2.13
N ALA A 20 10.52 11.96 -0.92
CA ALA A 20 9.70 10.78 -0.73
C ALA A 20 8.28 10.95 -1.31
N VAL A 21 7.62 12.09 -1.07
CA VAL A 21 6.30 12.41 -1.66
C VAL A 21 6.37 12.46 -3.19
N ALA A 22 7.42 13.03 -3.76
CA ALA A 22 7.60 13.11 -5.21
C ALA A 22 7.73 11.73 -5.88
N LEU A 23 8.16 10.70 -5.15
CA LEU A 23 8.26 9.32 -5.63
C LEU A 23 6.95 8.53 -5.50
N THR A 24 5.92 9.08 -4.86
CA THR A 24 4.65 8.37 -4.67
C THR A 24 3.79 8.39 -5.95
N ASN A 25 3.07 7.30 -6.20
CA ASN A 25 2.05 7.28 -7.25
C ASN A 25 0.78 7.96 -6.72
N PRO A 26 0.30 9.07 -7.33
CA PRO A 26 -0.88 9.77 -6.85
C PRO A 26 -2.17 8.97 -7.03
N LEU A 27 -2.17 7.97 -7.92
CA LEU A 27 -3.33 7.11 -8.16
C LEU A 27 -3.20 5.83 -7.33
N GLN A 28 -4.15 5.61 -6.43
CA GLN A 28 -4.30 4.33 -5.76
C GLN A 28 -4.87 3.30 -6.74
N VAL A 29 -4.14 2.20 -6.93
CA VAL A 29 -4.60 1.07 -7.73
C VAL A 29 -5.45 0.17 -6.83
N SER A 30 -6.72 0.00 -7.18
CA SER A 30 -7.68 -0.78 -6.40
C SER A 30 -8.47 -1.73 -7.29
N GLY A 31 -9.09 -2.72 -6.66
CA GLY A 31 -9.97 -3.69 -7.29
C GLY A 31 -11.22 -3.89 -6.47
N GLN A 32 -11.96 -4.94 -6.78
CA GLN A 32 -13.19 -5.27 -6.08
C GLN A 32 -13.18 -6.74 -5.68
N LEU A 33 -13.54 -7.01 -4.43
CA LEU A 33 -13.86 -8.36 -3.98
C LEU A 33 -15.17 -8.80 -4.64
N VAL A 34 -15.13 -9.94 -5.34
CA VAL A 34 -16.29 -10.52 -6.02
C VAL A 34 -16.87 -11.70 -5.27
N LYS A 35 -16.06 -12.37 -4.44
CA LYS A 35 -16.48 -13.53 -3.65
C LYS A 35 -15.59 -13.72 -2.43
N ALA A 36 -16.19 -14.16 -1.33
CA ALA A 36 -15.50 -14.56 -0.11
C ALA A 36 -15.94 -15.98 0.25
N THR A 37 -14.98 -16.88 0.49
CA THR A 37 -15.27 -18.27 0.86
C THR A 37 -14.26 -18.73 1.91
N GLY A 38 -14.66 -18.65 3.18
CA GLY A 38 -13.78 -18.96 4.30
C GLY A 38 -12.60 -17.98 4.36
N LEU A 39 -11.38 -18.51 4.31
CA LEU A 39 -10.13 -17.72 4.38
C LEU A 39 -9.69 -17.18 3.02
N VAL A 40 -10.26 -17.67 1.92
CA VAL A 40 -9.87 -17.28 0.55
C VAL A 40 -10.92 -16.33 -0.03
N MET A 41 -10.44 -15.32 -0.73
CA MET A 41 -11.25 -14.29 -1.37
C MET A 41 -10.85 -14.16 -2.84
N GLU A 42 -11.83 -13.91 -3.70
CA GLU A 42 -11.63 -13.65 -5.13
C GLU A 42 -11.80 -12.14 -5.38
N ALA A 43 -10.82 -11.54 -6.05
CA ALA A 43 -10.80 -10.12 -6.40
C ALA A 43 -10.56 -9.94 -7.90
N VAL A 44 -11.10 -8.86 -8.45
CA VAL A 44 -10.87 -8.45 -9.85
C VAL A 44 -10.45 -6.98 -9.92
N GLY A 45 -9.86 -6.57 -11.05
CA GLY A 45 -9.47 -5.18 -11.29
C GLY A 45 -8.07 -4.79 -10.79
N LEU A 46 -7.33 -5.74 -10.22
CA LEU A 46 -5.94 -5.56 -9.77
C LEU A 46 -5.00 -6.48 -10.53
N ARG A 47 -3.78 -6.02 -10.79
CA ARG A 47 -2.67 -6.84 -11.29
C ARG A 47 -1.55 -6.82 -10.26
N LEU A 48 -1.40 -7.93 -9.56
CA LEU A 48 -0.40 -8.11 -8.50
C LEU A 48 0.29 -9.46 -8.72
N PRO A 49 1.57 -9.64 -8.41
CA PRO A 49 2.18 -10.96 -8.43
C PRO A 49 1.72 -11.80 -7.23
N VAL A 50 1.73 -13.12 -7.38
CA VAL A 50 1.56 -14.07 -6.25
C VAL A 50 2.63 -13.79 -5.19
N GLY A 51 2.24 -13.85 -3.92
CA GLY A 51 3.08 -13.50 -2.77
C GLY A 51 3.07 -12.01 -2.42
N SER A 52 2.41 -11.15 -3.21
CA SER A 52 2.25 -9.75 -2.85
C SER A 52 1.24 -9.58 -1.73
N THR A 53 1.55 -8.68 -0.80
CA THR A 53 0.58 -8.21 0.17
C THR A 53 -0.32 -7.15 -0.46
N CYS A 54 -1.59 -7.20 -0.11
CA CYS A 54 -2.57 -6.19 -0.45
C CYS A 54 -3.44 -5.90 0.77
N VAL A 55 -4.21 -4.82 0.69
CA VAL A 55 -5.12 -4.40 1.76
C VAL A 55 -6.55 -4.47 1.25
N ILE A 56 -7.40 -5.12 2.04
CA ILE A 56 -8.85 -5.08 1.88
C ILE A 56 -9.37 -3.95 2.75
N GLU A 57 -10.04 -2.98 2.12
CA GLU A 57 -10.68 -1.88 2.82
C GLU A 57 -12.10 -2.27 3.26
N LEU A 58 -12.36 -2.12 4.55
CA LEU A 58 -13.69 -2.23 5.16
C LEU A 58 -14.08 -0.85 5.73
N PRO A 59 -15.36 -0.59 6.04
CA PRO A 59 -15.81 0.73 6.47
C PRO A 59 -15.04 1.34 7.66
N HIS A 60 -14.47 0.51 8.53
CA HIS A 60 -13.81 0.97 9.77
C HIS A 60 -12.45 0.32 10.04
N HIS A 61 -11.99 -0.60 9.19
CA HIS A 61 -10.73 -1.28 9.39
C HIS A 61 -10.14 -1.75 8.06
N ARG A 62 -8.87 -2.13 8.11
CA ARG A 62 -8.10 -2.66 7.00
C ARG A 62 -7.61 -4.05 7.37
N ILE A 63 -7.70 -4.97 6.42
CA ILE A 63 -7.19 -6.33 6.58
C ILE A 63 -6.07 -6.54 5.57
N GLU A 64 -4.92 -6.98 6.04
CA GLU A 64 -3.85 -7.44 5.17
C GLU A 64 -4.18 -8.81 4.60
N ALA A 65 -3.98 -8.96 3.30
CA ALA A 65 -4.16 -10.21 2.58
C ALA A 65 -2.96 -10.45 1.66
N GLU A 66 -2.77 -11.70 1.27
CA GLU A 66 -1.73 -12.09 0.33
C GLU A 66 -2.35 -12.69 -0.92
N VAL A 67 -1.80 -12.35 -2.08
CA VAL A 67 -2.20 -12.95 -3.35
C VAL A 67 -1.64 -14.38 -3.41
N VAL A 68 -2.51 -15.36 -3.19
CA VAL A 68 -2.11 -16.79 -3.19
C VAL A 68 -2.19 -17.47 -4.55
N GLY A 69 -2.83 -16.83 -5.55
CA GLY A 69 -2.99 -17.39 -6.89
C GLY A 69 -4.01 -16.64 -7.74
N PHE A 70 -4.13 -17.05 -9.01
CA PHE A 70 -5.08 -16.50 -9.97
C PHE A 70 -6.03 -17.58 -10.50
N ALA A 71 -7.26 -17.18 -10.85
CA ALA A 71 -8.24 -18.10 -11.40
C ALA A 71 -7.72 -18.70 -12.72
N GLY A 72 -7.67 -20.03 -12.81
CA GLY A 72 -7.19 -20.75 -13.99
C GLY A 72 -5.69 -21.04 -14.00
N GLU A 73 -4.92 -20.52 -13.04
CA GLU A 73 -3.54 -20.95 -12.81
C GLU A 73 -3.53 -22.10 -11.79
N ARG A 74 -3.11 -23.28 -12.26
CA ARG A 74 -2.79 -24.45 -11.45
C ARG A 74 -1.34 -24.84 -11.70
#